data_AF-L5L6V8-F1
#
_entry.id   AF-L5L6V8-F1
#
_cell.length_a   1.000
_cell.length_b   1.000
_cell.length_c   1.000
_cell.angle_alpha   90.00
_cell.angle_beta   90.00
_cell.angle_gamma   90.00
#
_symmetry.space_group_name_H-M   'P 1'
#
loop_
_entity.id
_entity.type
_entity.pdbx_description
1 polymer ?
#
loop_
_entity_poly.entity_id
_entity_poly.type
_entity_poly.pdbx_seq_one_letter_code
_entity_poly.pdbx_strand_id
1 'polypeptide(L)'
;MPSIFAYQSSEVDWCETNFQHSELVAEFYNTVSNVSFFIFGPLMMFLMHPYAQKRSLFVHGICLLFTVIGLFSMYFHMTLSFLGQLLDELSILWLLASGYSIWLPRCYFPAFVGGNRLQFSCLVVLTTMVSTFLSFLRPTVNAYALNSIAVHILYIVFREYKKWVLAAGARDGGAAPTSNKELQHLIEVSVVLWAFAFTSWISDLLLCSFWRQINFSYMHSIWHVLISITFPYGMVTMALVDARRSLEFEFGSSRCDCPLPEGECTVQVKLELGHRAQLRKKPTTEGFTHDWMVFVRGPEQCEIQHFVEKVVFRLHDSFPKPKRVCKEPPYKVEESGYAGFIMPIEVYFKNKGLSDIPASTTQRDSALGLSGAQFPEAWVT
;
A
#
# COMPACT_ATOMS: atom_id res chain seq x y z
N MET A 1 0.93 -1.36 47.84
CA MET A 1 1.07 -0.60 46.58
C MET A 1 -0.21 0.20 46.40
N PRO A 2 -0.14 1.46 45.93
CA PRO A 2 -1.34 2.19 45.51
C PRO A 2 -2.10 1.37 44.46
N SER A 3 -3.43 1.53 44.42
CA SER A 3 -4.28 0.87 43.42
C SER A 3 -3.81 1.22 42.01
N ILE A 4 -3.86 0.29 41.05
CA ILE A 4 -3.54 0.56 39.64
C ILE A 4 -4.46 1.61 39.00
N PHE A 5 -5.61 1.86 39.63
CA PHE A 5 -6.58 2.87 39.24
C PHE A 5 -6.39 4.22 39.96
N ALA A 6 -5.50 4.29 40.94
CA ALA A 6 -5.30 5.51 41.72
C ALA A 6 -4.74 6.61 40.82
N TYR A 7 -5.16 7.85 41.08
CA TYR A 7 -4.60 9.01 40.40
C TYR A 7 -3.10 9.11 40.69
N GLN A 8 -2.34 9.52 39.67
CA GLN A 8 -0.88 9.68 39.75
C GLN A 8 -0.14 8.41 40.21
N SER A 9 -0.68 7.23 39.89
CA SER A 9 -0.01 5.94 40.14
C SER A 9 0.95 5.53 39.02
N SER A 10 0.90 6.22 37.87
CA SER A 10 1.86 6.09 36.78
C SER A 10 3.26 6.58 37.19
N GLU A 11 4.31 5.93 36.68
CA GLU A 11 5.69 6.44 36.81
C GLU A 11 5.99 7.54 35.78
N VAL A 12 5.16 7.66 34.74
CA VAL A 12 5.26 8.68 33.68
C VAL A 12 4.40 9.88 34.04
N ASP A 13 5.01 11.07 34.00
CA ASP A 13 4.42 12.40 34.23
C ASP A 13 5.01 13.36 33.18
N TRP A 14 4.17 14.13 32.48
CA TRP A 14 4.62 15.01 31.40
C TRP A 14 4.89 16.43 31.91
N CYS A 15 5.29 17.33 31.01
CA CYS A 15 5.72 18.66 31.44
C CYS A 15 4.58 19.55 31.98
N GLU A 16 3.32 19.29 31.58
CA GLU A 16 2.14 20.05 32.00
C GLU A 16 1.96 20.03 33.54
N THR A 17 1.45 21.11 34.12
CA THR A 17 1.26 21.18 35.58
C THR A 17 -0.03 20.46 35.99
N ASN A 18 0.11 19.48 36.87
CA ASN A 18 -0.99 18.66 37.36
C ASN A 18 -2.06 19.48 38.12
N PHE A 19 -3.33 19.26 37.77
CA PHE A 19 -4.54 19.85 38.35
C PHE A 19 -4.59 21.39 38.30
N GLN A 20 -3.88 22.02 37.37
CA GLN A 20 -3.83 23.48 37.26
C GLN A 20 -5.19 24.09 36.88
N HIS A 21 -5.96 23.42 36.01
CA HIS A 21 -7.22 23.94 35.45
C HIS A 21 -8.48 23.24 35.96
N SER A 22 -8.33 22.08 36.61
CA SER A 22 -9.43 21.29 37.15
C SER A 22 -8.94 20.38 38.27
N GLU A 23 -9.75 20.22 39.32
CA GLU A 23 -9.46 19.29 40.43
C GLU A 23 -9.61 17.81 40.03
N LEU A 24 -10.28 17.54 38.89
CA LEU A 24 -10.55 16.18 38.40
C LEU A 24 -9.63 15.75 37.25
N VAL A 25 -8.95 16.69 36.59
CA VAL A 25 -8.14 16.42 35.39
C VAL A 25 -6.71 16.82 35.70
N ALA A 26 -5.81 15.84 35.77
CA ALA A 26 -4.40 16.07 36.06
C ALA A 26 -3.75 16.96 34.98
N GLU A 27 -3.67 16.50 33.74
CA GLU A 27 -3.09 17.27 32.64
C GLU A 27 -4.19 17.73 31.67
N PHE A 28 -4.69 18.96 31.85
CA PHE A 28 -5.89 19.45 31.17
C PHE A 28 -5.73 19.52 29.65
N TYR A 29 -4.67 20.15 29.15
CA TYR A 29 -4.45 20.32 27.72
C TYR A 29 -4.00 19.02 27.05
N ASN A 30 -3.19 18.20 27.72
CA ASN A 30 -2.88 16.84 27.25
C ASN A 30 -4.15 15.98 27.16
N THR A 31 -5.10 16.14 28.08
CA THR A 31 -6.41 15.46 27.99
C THR A 31 -7.25 16.00 26.82
N VAL A 32 -7.46 17.31 26.72
CA VAL A 32 -8.38 17.90 25.72
C VAL A 32 -7.85 17.78 24.29
N SER A 33 -6.53 17.82 24.07
CA SER A 33 -5.92 17.67 22.74
C SER A 33 -6.26 16.34 22.05
N ASN A 34 -6.59 15.31 22.83
CA ASN A 34 -7.02 14.00 22.33
C ASN A 34 -8.43 13.98 21.70
N VAL A 35 -9.23 15.05 21.85
CA VAL A 35 -10.52 15.19 21.15
C VAL A 35 -10.36 15.07 19.63
N SER A 36 -9.20 15.46 19.10
CA SER A 36 -8.87 15.35 17.67
C SER A 36 -9.01 13.92 17.11
N PHE A 37 -8.72 12.88 17.90
CA PHE A 37 -8.88 11.48 17.48
C PHE A 37 -10.33 11.08 17.22
N PHE A 38 -11.28 11.67 17.95
CA PHE A 38 -12.72 11.45 17.76
C PHE A 38 -13.28 12.15 16.53
N ILE A 39 -12.54 13.10 15.97
CA ILE A 39 -12.87 13.75 14.70
C ILE A 39 -12.24 12.98 13.55
N PHE A 40 -10.93 12.76 13.63
CA PHE A 40 -10.18 12.14 12.53
C PHE A 40 -10.45 10.64 12.39
N GLY A 41 -10.77 9.91 13.46
CA GLY A 41 -11.07 8.48 13.40
C GLY A 41 -12.32 8.15 12.57
N PRO A 42 -13.50 8.70 12.90
CA PRO A 42 -14.71 8.53 12.10
C PRO A 42 -14.57 9.10 10.67
N LEU A 43 -13.90 10.25 10.52
CA LEU A 43 -13.61 10.80 9.20
C LEU A 43 -12.77 9.84 8.35
N MET A 44 -11.72 9.25 8.92
CA MET A 44 -10.89 8.26 8.24
C MET A 44 -11.69 7.01 7.89
N MET A 45 -12.56 6.53 8.79
CA MET A 45 -13.44 5.40 8.53
C MET A 45 -14.34 5.66 7.32
N PHE A 46 -14.91 6.86 7.21
CA PHE A 46 -15.71 7.29 6.07
C PHE A 46 -14.89 7.38 4.78
N LEU A 47 -13.75 8.07 4.82
CA LEU A 47 -12.88 8.29 3.64
C LEU A 47 -12.28 6.98 3.11
N MET A 48 -11.91 6.05 4.01
CA MET A 48 -11.30 4.76 3.65
C MET A 48 -12.31 3.68 3.30
N HIS A 49 -13.61 3.93 3.45
CA HIS A 49 -14.65 2.94 3.21
C HIS A 49 -14.56 2.26 1.82
N PRO A 50 -14.38 2.99 0.70
CA PRO A 50 -14.26 2.35 -0.62
C PRO A 50 -13.02 1.45 -0.75
N TYR A 51 -11.91 1.84 -0.12
CA TYR A 51 -10.69 1.02 -0.08
C TYR A 51 -10.90 -0.22 0.78
N ALA A 52 -11.53 -0.07 1.96
CA ALA A 52 -11.81 -1.17 2.87
C ALA A 52 -12.70 -2.24 2.23
N GLN A 53 -13.72 -1.84 1.46
CA GLN A 53 -14.58 -2.77 0.71
C GLN A 53 -13.81 -3.61 -0.31
N LYS A 54 -12.84 -3.01 -1.01
CA LYS A 54 -12.05 -3.72 -2.03
C LYS A 54 -10.91 -4.54 -1.46
N ARG A 55 -10.30 -4.08 -0.37
CA ARG A 55 -9.07 -4.66 0.17
C ARG A 55 -9.30 -5.53 1.40
N SER A 56 -9.86 -4.94 2.46
CA SER A 56 -10.06 -5.61 3.73
C SER A 56 -10.94 -4.78 4.66
N LEU A 57 -12.02 -5.38 5.17
CA LEU A 57 -12.88 -4.75 6.17
C LEU A 57 -12.17 -4.49 7.51
N PHE A 58 -11.03 -5.16 7.76
CA PHE A 58 -10.21 -4.93 8.95
C PHE A 58 -9.68 -3.49 9.05
N VAL A 59 -9.64 -2.74 7.94
CA VAL A 59 -9.27 -1.31 7.93
C VAL A 59 -10.24 -0.48 8.80
N HIS A 60 -11.53 -0.82 8.85
CA HIS A 60 -12.47 -0.15 9.76
C HIS A 60 -12.11 -0.40 11.22
N GLY A 61 -11.62 -1.61 11.55
CA GLY A 61 -11.12 -1.95 12.88
C GLY A 61 -9.93 -1.10 13.29
N ILE A 62 -9.01 -0.82 12.35
CA ILE A 62 -7.88 0.11 12.58
C ILE A 62 -8.38 1.54 12.86
N CYS A 63 -9.36 2.03 12.09
CA CYS A 63 -9.93 3.37 12.31
C CYS A 63 -10.65 3.48 13.66
N LEU A 64 -11.36 2.41 14.06
CA LEU A 64 -11.98 2.33 15.38
C LEU A 64 -10.93 2.34 16.49
N LEU A 65 -9.88 1.51 16.35
CA LEU A 65 -8.80 1.45 17.34
C LEU A 65 -8.06 2.79 17.47
N PHE A 66 -7.89 3.51 16.37
CA PHE A 66 -7.36 4.88 16.38
C PHE A 66 -8.23 5.84 17.21
N THR A 67 -9.57 5.70 17.14
CA THR A 67 -10.48 6.48 17.99
C THR A 67 -10.37 6.06 19.46
N VAL A 68 -10.20 4.76 19.72
CA VAL A 68 -10.04 4.20 21.06
C VAL A 68 -8.74 4.66 21.73
N ILE A 69 -7.65 4.85 20.96
CA ILE A 69 -6.41 5.46 21.48
C ILE A 69 -6.69 6.85 22.06
N GLY A 70 -7.44 7.70 21.36
CA GLY A 70 -7.83 9.01 21.89
C GLY A 70 -8.57 8.90 23.22
N LEU A 71 -9.47 7.93 23.36
CA LEU A 71 -10.18 7.68 24.62
C LEU A 71 -9.25 7.25 25.76
N PHE A 72 -8.33 6.33 25.49
CA PHE A 72 -7.40 5.82 26.50
C PHE A 72 -6.34 6.86 26.86
N SER A 73 -5.84 7.63 25.90
CA SER A 73 -4.95 8.76 26.15
C SER A 73 -5.64 9.85 26.97
N MET A 74 -6.92 10.19 26.67
CA MET A 74 -7.72 11.08 27.54
C MET A 74 -7.81 10.55 28.96
N TYR A 75 -8.13 9.26 29.12
CA TYR A 75 -8.24 8.65 30.45
C TYR A 75 -6.90 8.66 31.20
N PHE A 76 -5.80 8.40 30.50
CA PHE A 76 -4.46 8.48 31.06
C PHE A 76 -4.13 9.90 31.52
N HIS A 77 -4.19 10.91 30.66
CA HIS A 77 -3.83 12.29 31.04
C HIS A 77 -4.78 12.92 32.05
N MET A 78 -6.04 12.46 32.11
CA MET A 78 -6.97 12.88 33.16
C MET A 78 -6.56 12.35 34.53
N THR A 79 -6.06 11.11 34.61
CA THR A 79 -5.85 10.41 35.88
C THR A 79 -4.39 10.27 36.29
N LEU A 80 -3.47 10.25 35.33
CA LEU A 80 -2.11 9.74 35.46
C LEU A 80 -2.05 8.39 36.19
N SER A 81 -3.04 7.52 35.92
CA SER A 81 -3.12 6.20 36.52
C SER A 81 -2.27 5.18 35.76
N PHE A 82 -1.74 4.19 36.46
CA PHE A 82 -0.99 3.09 35.87
C PHE A 82 -1.82 2.30 34.84
N LEU A 83 -3.10 2.04 35.15
CA LEU A 83 -4.00 1.40 34.18
C LEU A 83 -4.19 2.28 32.94
N GLY A 84 -4.38 3.59 33.12
CA GLY A 84 -4.51 4.52 32.01
C GLY A 84 -3.28 4.50 31.11
N GLN A 85 -2.09 4.52 31.70
CA GLN A 85 -0.83 4.38 30.98
C GLN A 85 -0.83 3.12 30.13
N LEU A 86 -1.12 1.95 30.72
CA LEU A 86 -1.15 0.68 29.99
C LEU A 86 -2.18 0.68 28.86
N LEU A 87 -3.38 1.19 29.08
CA LEU A 87 -4.43 1.22 28.05
C LEU A 87 -4.03 2.08 26.85
N ASP A 88 -3.50 3.28 27.10
CA ASP A 88 -3.02 4.19 26.05
C ASP A 88 -1.89 3.53 25.25
N GLU A 89 -0.83 3.16 25.94
CA GLU A 89 0.36 2.56 25.38
C GLU A 89 0.13 1.24 24.62
N LEU A 90 -0.71 0.34 25.15
CA LEU A 90 -1.03 -0.93 24.50
C LEU A 90 -1.92 -0.72 23.28
N SER A 91 -2.88 0.20 23.34
CA SER A 91 -3.75 0.46 22.19
C SER A 91 -2.98 0.97 20.96
N ILE A 92 -1.93 1.78 21.18
CA ILE A 92 -0.98 2.19 20.13
C ILE A 92 -0.22 0.99 19.58
N LEU A 93 0.29 0.10 20.44
CA LEU A 93 1.01 -1.11 20.00
C LEU A 93 0.15 -1.97 19.08
N TRP A 94 -1.11 -2.20 19.45
CA TRP A 94 -2.06 -2.98 18.65
C TRP A 94 -2.46 -2.31 17.33
N LEU A 95 -2.55 -0.98 17.31
CA LEU A 95 -2.80 -0.21 16.09
C LEU A 95 -1.65 -0.39 15.09
N LEU A 96 -0.41 -0.22 15.56
CA LEU A 96 0.78 -0.38 14.74
C LEU A 96 0.92 -1.83 14.24
N ALA A 97 0.70 -2.82 15.10
CA ALA A 97 0.72 -4.25 14.74
C ALA A 97 -0.32 -4.59 13.66
N SER A 98 -1.53 -4.04 13.78
CA SER A 98 -2.60 -4.21 12.78
C SER A 98 -2.22 -3.57 11.44
N GLY A 99 -1.68 -2.35 11.48
CA GLY A 99 -1.16 -1.67 10.29
C GLY A 99 -0.03 -2.45 9.61
N TYR A 100 0.91 -3.01 10.37
CA TYR A 100 1.97 -3.89 9.86
C TYR A 100 1.41 -5.10 9.13
N SER A 101 0.42 -5.76 9.70
CA SER A 101 -0.18 -6.97 9.15
C SER A 101 -0.86 -6.71 7.79
N ILE A 102 -1.48 -5.53 7.62
CA ILE A 102 -2.21 -5.17 6.41
C ILE A 102 -1.31 -4.52 5.35
N TRP A 103 -0.45 -3.57 5.73
CA TRP A 103 0.23 -2.70 4.77
C TRP A 103 1.72 -2.97 4.60
N LEU A 104 2.38 -3.76 5.45
CA LEU A 104 3.80 -4.07 5.25
C LEU A 104 3.97 -4.80 3.91
N PRO A 105 4.81 -4.31 2.98
CA PRO A 105 4.97 -5.01 1.71
C PRO A 105 5.65 -6.38 1.88
N ARG A 106 5.21 -7.37 1.08
CA ARG A 106 5.69 -8.77 1.20
C ARG A 106 7.21 -8.94 1.03
N CYS A 107 7.86 -8.01 0.33
CA CYS A 107 9.31 -7.99 0.16
C CYS A 107 10.10 -7.76 1.45
N TYR A 108 9.45 -7.20 2.47
CA TYR A 108 10.04 -6.97 3.80
C TYR A 108 9.67 -8.07 4.79
N PHE A 109 9.00 -9.14 4.35
CA PHE A 109 8.69 -10.25 5.23
C PHE A 109 9.96 -11.03 5.57
N PRO A 110 10.06 -11.58 6.79
CA PRO A 110 11.16 -12.48 7.13
C PRO A 110 11.19 -13.67 6.16
N ALA A 111 12.40 -14.09 5.76
CA ALA A 111 12.59 -15.15 4.76
C ALA A 111 11.86 -16.46 5.11
N PHE A 112 11.76 -16.79 6.41
CA PHE A 112 11.09 -18.01 6.88
C PHE A 112 9.56 -18.01 6.71
N VAL A 113 8.93 -16.85 6.48
CA VAL A 113 7.48 -16.73 6.27
C VAL A 113 7.09 -17.02 4.82
N GLY A 114 8.06 -17.11 3.90
CA GLY A 114 7.82 -17.49 2.50
C GLY A 114 6.83 -16.56 1.77
N GLY A 115 6.71 -15.29 2.20
CA GLY A 115 5.79 -14.33 1.59
C GLY A 115 4.30 -14.50 1.95
N ASN A 116 3.94 -15.47 2.82
CA ASN A 116 2.55 -15.72 3.20
C ASN A 116 2.03 -14.68 4.21
N ARG A 117 1.05 -13.86 3.80
CA ARG A 117 0.48 -12.80 4.64
C ARG A 117 -0.26 -13.33 5.87
N LEU A 118 -0.93 -14.48 5.79
CA LEU A 118 -1.63 -15.04 6.94
C LEU A 118 -0.65 -15.46 8.03
N GLN A 119 0.42 -16.17 7.65
CA GLN A 119 1.47 -16.58 8.59
C GLN A 119 2.18 -15.36 9.19
N PHE A 120 2.45 -14.33 8.38
CA PHE A 120 2.99 -13.06 8.88
C PHE A 120 2.06 -12.40 9.91
N SER A 121 0.77 -12.27 9.60
CA SER A 121 -0.22 -11.70 10.53
C SER A 121 -0.32 -12.50 11.82
N CYS A 122 -0.31 -13.84 11.76
CA CYS A 122 -0.30 -14.70 12.95
C CYS A 122 0.95 -14.46 13.82
N LEU A 123 2.12 -14.31 13.19
CA LEU A 123 3.35 -13.98 13.89
C LEU A 123 3.25 -12.61 14.59
N VAL A 124 2.79 -11.58 13.88
CA VAL A 124 2.63 -10.23 14.43
C VAL A 124 1.65 -10.23 15.61
N VAL A 125 0.51 -10.91 15.50
CA VAL A 125 -0.47 -11.05 16.59
C VAL A 125 0.14 -11.77 17.78
N LEU A 126 0.84 -12.88 17.57
CA LEU A 126 1.50 -13.63 18.63
C LEU A 126 2.54 -12.78 19.37
N THR A 127 3.42 -12.09 18.63
CA THR A 127 4.42 -11.18 19.20
C THR A 127 3.77 -10.04 19.97
N THR A 128 2.70 -9.45 19.44
CA THR A 128 1.95 -8.37 20.10
C THR A 128 1.31 -8.85 21.39
N MET A 129 0.80 -10.09 21.42
CA MET A 129 0.21 -10.70 22.61
C MET A 129 1.23 -10.98 23.69
N VAL A 130 2.39 -11.52 23.33
CA VAL A 130 3.51 -11.71 24.25
C VAL A 130 3.98 -10.36 24.79
N SER A 131 4.16 -9.36 23.93
CA SER A 131 4.55 -8.01 24.35
C SER A 131 3.53 -7.41 25.32
N THR A 132 2.23 -7.54 25.03
CA THR A 132 1.14 -7.06 25.90
C THR A 132 1.25 -7.68 27.29
N PHE A 133 1.43 -8.99 27.38
CA PHE A 133 1.60 -9.68 28.66
C PHE A 133 2.85 -9.20 29.42
N LEU A 134 3.97 -9.03 28.72
CA LEU A 134 5.21 -8.53 29.33
C LEU A 134 5.07 -7.09 29.83
N SER A 135 4.26 -6.24 29.18
CA SER A 135 4.00 -4.87 29.62
C SER A 135 3.31 -4.81 30.99
N PHE A 136 2.49 -5.79 31.34
CA PHE A 136 1.92 -5.90 32.70
C PHE A 136 2.96 -6.24 33.77
N LEU A 137 4.06 -6.90 33.39
CA LEU A 137 5.17 -7.22 34.31
C LEU A 137 6.17 -6.07 34.41
N ARG A 138 6.50 -5.46 33.26
CA ARG A 138 7.46 -4.36 33.13
C ARG A 138 6.95 -3.40 32.04
N PRO A 139 6.27 -2.30 32.41
CA PRO A 139 5.71 -1.33 31.45
C PRO A 139 6.74 -0.79 30.46
N THR A 140 7.99 -0.63 30.89
CA THR A 140 9.11 -0.18 30.04
C THR A 140 9.35 -1.07 28.82
N VAL A 141 8.95 -2.35 28.86
CA VAL A 141 8.99 -3.25 27.69
C VAL A 141 8.14 -2.70 26.55
N ASN A 142 6.98 -2.11 26.85
CA ASN A 142 6.11 -1.54 25.84
C ASN A 142 6.78 -0.37 25.11
N ALA A 143 7.43 0.52 25.86
CA ALA A 143 8.20 1.62 25.28
C ALA A 143 9.29 1.12 24.33
N TYR A 144 10.03 0.06 24.69
CA TYR A 144 11.02 -0.54 23.78
C TYR A 144 10.37 -1.15 22.53
N ALA A 145 9.24 -1.84 22.68
CA ALA A 145 8.51 -2.42 21.55
C ALA A 145 8.04 -1.32 20.58
N LEU A 146 7.39 -0.27 21.08
CA LEU A 146 6.93 0.87 20.28
C LEU A 146 8.09 1.56 19.55
N ASN A 147 9.18 1.86 20.24
CA ASN A 147 10.35 2.50 19.62
C ASN A 147 10.99 1.60 18.55
N SER A 148 11.06 0.28 18.76
CA SER A 148 11.59 -0.65 17.76
C SER A 148 10.76 -0.69 16.49
N ILE A 149 9.42 -0.66 16.63
CA ILE A 149 8.49 -0.61 15.50
C ILE A 149 8.64 0.72 14.77
N ALA A 150 8.70 1.84 15.50
CA ALA A 150 8.87 3.17 14.92
C ALA A 150 10.15 3.28 14.09
N VAL A 151 11.30 2.81 14.61
CA VAL A 151 12.58 2.78 13.87
C VAL A 151 12.46 1.93 12.60
N HIS A 152 11.78 0.80 12.68
CA HIS A 152 11.59 -0.06 11.51
C HIS A 152 10.68 0.59 10.44
N ILE A 153 9.60 1.26 10.83
CA ILE A 153 8.76 2.05 9.91
C ILE A 153 9.60 3.11 9.22
N LEU A 154 10.40 3.88 9.97
CA LEU A 154 11.25 4.93 9.42
C LEU A 154 12.27 4.37 8.42
N TYR A 155 12.88 3.22 8.73
CA TYR A 155 13.77 2.53 7.80
C TYR A 155 13.07 2.14 6.50
N ILE A 156 11.86 1.58 6.58
CA ILE A 156 11.07 1.20 5.39
C ILE A 156 10.71 2.44 4.58
N VAL A 157 10.16 3.47 5.22
CA VAL A 157 9.77 4.73 4.56
C VAL A 157 10.97 5.38 3.88
N PHE A 158 12.12 5.45 4.56
CA PHE A 158 13.35 6.00 3.99
C PHE A 158 13.83 5.19 2.78
N ARG A 159 13.79 3.85 2.85
CA ARG A 159 14.18 2.99 1.72
C ARG A 159 13.25 3.15 0.53
N GLU A 160 11.94 3.19 0.76
CA GLU A 160 10.94 3.38 -0.28
C GLU A 160 11.04 4.77 -0.90
N TYR A 161 11.23 5.81 -0.08
CA TYR A 161 11.48 7.16 -0.53
C TYR A 161 12.74 7.24 -1.40
N LYS A 162 13.86 6.64 -0.96
CA LYS A 162 15.11 6.61 -1.74
C LYS A 162 14.94 5.87 -3.07
N LYS A 163 14.25 4.72 -3.09
CA LYS A 163 13.93 4.01 -4.35
C LYS A 163 13.14 4.91 -5.29
N TRP A 164 12.14 5.62 -4.77
CA TRP A 164 11.29 6.51 -5.55
C TRP A 164 12.07 7.71 -6.12
N VAL A 165 12.89 8.39 -5.30
CA VAL A 165 13.72 9.53 -5.72
C VAL A 165 14.76 9.12 -6.78
N LEU A 166 15.45 8.00 -6.57
CA LEU A 166 16.44 7.49 -7.54
C LEU A 166 15.77 7.09 -8.87
N ALA A 167 14.59 6.47 -8.81
CA ALA A 167 13.82 6.12 -10.01
C ALA A 167 13.26 7.36 -10.75
N ALA A 168 13.08 8.48 -10.05
CA ALA A 168 12.69 9.76 -10.65
C ALA A 168 13.90 10.48 -11.31
N GLY A 169 15.07 10.46 -10.66
CA GLY A 169 16.29 11.08 -11.18
C GLY A 169 16.90 10.35 -12.39
N ALA A 170 16.70 9.04 -12.52
CA ALA A 170 17.15 8.26 -13.69
C ALA A 170 16.33 8.52 -14.98
N ARG A 171 15.27 9.35 -14.93
CA ARG A 171 14.38 9.67 -16.05
C ARG A 171 14.61 11.06 -16.67
N ASP A 172 15.85 11.55 -16.61
CA ASP A 172 16.25 12.76 -17.33
C ASP A 172 16.19 12.50 -18.85
N GLY A 173 15.02 12.76 -19.45
CA GLY A 173 14.75 12.60 -20.88
C GLY A 173 13.31 12.27 -21.27
N GLY A 174 12.43 11.89 -20.34
CA GLY A 174 11.04 11.55 -20.68
C GLY A 174 10.09 11.86 -19.52
N ALA A 175 9.13 12.76 -19.77
CA ALA A 175 8.15 13.26 -18.82
C ALA A 175 7.68 12.20 -17.80
N ALA A 176 7.91 12.47 -16.51
CA ALA A 176 7.35 11.66 -15.44
C ALA A 176 5.81 11.61 -15.58
N PRO A 177 5.17 10.44 -15.41
CA PRO A 177 3.71 10.35 -15.47
C PRO A 177 3.13 11.26 -14.38
N THR A 178 2.27 12.18 -14.81
CA THR A 178 1.60 13.23 -14.02
C THR A 178 0.87 12.73 -12.76
N SER A 179 0.62 11.42 -12.66
CA SER A 179 -0.02 10.72 -11.54
C SER A 179 0.80 10.67 -10.23
N ASN A 180 2.10 11.04 -10.23
CA ASN A 180 2.99 10.86 -9.07
C ASN A 180 3.05 12.06 -8.10
N LYS A 181 2.48 13.23 -8.45
CA LYS A 181 2.63 14.45 -7.63
C LYS A 181 1.79 14.42 -6.35
N GLU A 182 0.61 13.82 -6.39
CA GLU A 182 -0.29 13.72 -5.24
C GLU A 182 0.29 12.80 -4.16
N LEU A 183 0.75 11.60 -4.53
CA LEU A 183 1.41 10.68 -3.60
C LEU A 183 2.70 11.28 -3.02
N GLN A 184 3.49 11.96 -3.85
CA GLN A 184 4.68 12.66 -3.39
C GLN A 184 4.34 13.73 -2.35
N HIS A 185 3.33 14.55 -2.64
CA HIS A 185 2.87 15.59 -1.73
C HIS A 185 2.35 14.99 -0.41
N LEU A 186 1.58 13.89 -0.47
CA LEU A 186 1.11 13.19 0.73
C LEU A 186 2.27 12.64 1.59
N ILE A 187 3.29 12.03 0.96
CA ILE A 187 4.49 11.55 1.66
C ILE A 187 5.24 12.72 2.30
N GLU A 188 5.46 13.79 1.55
CA GLU A 188 6.17 14.98 2.03
C GLU A 188 5.46 15.61 3.24
N VAL A 189 4.14 15.84 3.12
CA VAL A 189 3.32 16.36 4.21
C VAL A 189 3.34 15.43 5.41
N SER A 190 3.23 14.11 5.21
CA SER A 190 3.31 13.11 6.29
C SER A 190 4.63 13.20 7.06
N VAL A 191 5.75 13.28 6.34
CA VAL A 191 7.11 13.34 6.93
C VAL A 191 7.31 14.64 7.70
N VAL A 192 6.88 15.77 7.14
CA VAL A 192 6.98 17.07 7.79
C VAL A 192 6.14 17.12 9.06
N LEU A 193 4.87 16.70 9.00
CA LEU A 193 4.00 16.65 10.17
C LEU A 193 4.56 15.71 11.25
N TRP A 194 5.04 14.53 10.86
CA TRP A 194 5.67 13.59 11.78
C TRP A 194 6.92 14.18 12.44
N ALA A 195 7.77 14.88 11.69
CA ALA A 195 8.97 15.50 12.23
C ALA A 195 8.64 16.59 13.26
N PHE A 196 7.63 17.43 12.99
CA PHE A 196 7.16 18.42 13.95
C PHE A 196 6.57 17.78 15.20
N ALA A 197 5.76 16.73 15.02
CA ALA A 197 5.22 15.96 16.13
C ALA A 197 6.36 15.38 16.98
N PHE A 198 7.30 14.65 16.39
CA PHE A 198 8.39 14.01 17.11
C PHE A 198 9.25 15.05 17.84
N THR A 199 9.48 16.20 17.21
CA THR A 199 10.19 17.33 17.83
C THR A 199 9.43 17.87 19.04
N SER A 200 8.11 18.05 18.97
CA SER A 200 7.34 18.53 20.12
C SER A 200 7.35 17.52 21.27
N TRP A 201 7.25 16.22 20.97
CA TRP A 201 7.35 15.15 21.96
C TRP A 201 8.73 15.12 22.67
N ILE A 202 9.82 15.15 21.90
CA ILE A 202 11.19 15.20 22.46
C ILE A 202 11.41 16.48 23.26
N SER A 203 10.89 17.60 22.78
CA SER A 203 11.03 18.90 23.42
C SER A 203 10.33 18.94 24.78
N ASP A 204 9.14 18.32 24.89
CA ASP A 204 8.45 18.16 26.17
C ASP A 204 9.29 17.35 27.16
N LEU A 205 9.87 16.24 26.69
CA LEU A 205 10.66 15.32 27.52
C LEU A 205 12.00 15.93 27.99
N LEU A 206 12.77 16.54 27.07
CA LEU A 206 14.15 16.96 27.34
C LEU A 206 14.26 18.41 27.80
N LEU A 207 13.33 19.28 27.38
CA LEU A 207 13.41 20.73 27.60
C LEU A 207 12.30 21.23 28.53
N CYS A 208 11.69 20.36 29.35
CA CYS A 208 10.60 20.74 30.22
C CYS A 208 10.92 21.94 31.13
N SER A 209 12.15 22.00 31.68
CA SER A 209 12.57 23.13 32.53
C SER A 209 12.53 24.48 31.79
N PHE A 210 12.96 24.49 30.53
CA PHE A 210 12.90 25.67 29.66
C PHE A 210 11.44 26.07 29.36
N TRP A 211 10.60 25.10 29.00
CA TRP A 211 9.19 25.34 28.69
C TRP A 211 8.39 25.86 29.88
N ARG A 212 8.66 25.34 31.08
CA ARG A 212 8.09 25.87 32.34
C ARG A 212 8.56 27.29 32.63
N GLN A 213 9.83 27.63 32.35
CA GLN A 213 10.34 28.98 32.57
C GLN A 213 9.62 30.04 31.72
N ILE A 214 9.21 29.68 30.50
CA ILE A 214 8.47 30.58 29.60
C ILE A 214 6.94 30.41 29.71
N ASN A 215 6.45 29.66 30.70
CA ASN A 215 5.02 29.36 30.93
C ASN A 215 4.32 28.70 29.72
N PHE A 216 5.02 27.82 29.00
CA PHE A 216 4.48 27.09 27.84
C PHE A 216 4.76 25.59 27.94
N SER A 217 4.09 24.88 28.84
CA SER A 217 4.30 23.44 29.11
C SER A 217 3.32 22.52 28.34
N TYR A 218 3.00 22.87 27.09
CA TYR A 218 1.95 22.20 26.29
C TYR A 218 2.50 21.50 25.04
N MET A 219 3.79 21.18 25.02
CA MET A 219 4.45 20.55 23.87
C MET A 219 3.95 19.13 23.63
N HIS A 220 3.62 18.40 24.70
CA HIS A 220 2.94 17.11 24.60
C HIS A 220 1.51 17.21 24.03
N SER A 221 0.77 18.28 24.36
CA SER A 221 -0.56 18.50 23.78
C SER A 221 -0.48 18.76 22.26
N ILE A 222 0.54 19.51 21.82
CA ILE A 222 0.83 19.71 20.39
C ILE A 222 1.16 18.38 19.70
N TRP A 223 1.89 17.49 20.38
CA TRP A 223 2.17 16.14 19.87
C TRP A 223 0.88 15.37 19.56
N HIS A 224 -0.12 15.36 20.48
CA HIS A 224 -1.40 14.69 20.23
C HIS A 224 -2.12 15.20 18.99
N VAL A 225 -2.20 16.52 18.82
CA VAL A 225 -2.87 17.12 17.66
C VAL A 225 -2.12 16.81 16.37
N LEU A 226 -0.78 16.92 16.38
CA LEU A 226 0.01 16.66 15.18
C LEU A 226 0.00 15.18 14.81
N ILE A 227 0.10 14.26 15.78
CA ILE A 227 0.09 12.82 15.49
C ILE A 227 -1.30 12.35 15.04
N SER A 228 -2.38 12.95 15.57
CA SER A 228 -3.74 12.62 15.15
C SER A 228 -4.05 13.09 13.72
N ILE A 229 -3.36 14.10 13.22
CA ILE A 229 -3.39 14.51 11.79
C ILE A 229 -2.44 13.64 10.96
N THR A 230 -1.22 13.39 11.48
CA THR A 230 -0.18 12.63 10.76
C THR A 230 -0.62 11.21 10.43
N PHE A 231 -1.27 10.53 11.38
CA PHE A 231 -1.66 9.13 11.21
C PHE A 231 -2.63 8.91 10.02
N PRO A 232 -3.70 9.71 9.85
CA PRO A 232 -4.47 9.80 8.62
C PRO A 232 -3.66 9.85 7.32
N TYR A 233 -2.70 10.77 7.22
CA TYR A 233 -1.85 10.90 6.04
C TYR A 233 -0.98 9.66 5.84
N GLY A 234 -0.44 9.09 6.92
CA GLY A 234 0.31 7.84 6.89
C GLY A 234 -0.53 6.65 6.40
N MET A 235 -1.75 6.48 6.89
CA MET A 235 -2.67 5.44 6.46
C MET A 235 -2.98 5.52 4.96
N VAL A 236 -3.33 6.72 4.47
CA VAL A 236 -3.63 6.93 3.06
C VAL A 236 -2.39 6.66 2.20
N THR A 237 -1.22 7.14 2.62
CA THR A 237 0.05 6.88 1.94
C THR A 237 0.32 5.38 1.81
N MET A 238 0.18 4.62 2.90
CA MET A 238 0.39 3.17 2.90
C MET A 238 -0.65 2.43 2.06
N ALA A 239 -1.92 2.85 2.10
CA ALA A 239 -2.97 2.29 1.26
C ALA A 239 -2.74 2.53 -0.24
N LEU A 240 -2.26 3.72 -0.61
CA LEU A 240 -1.89 4.05 -1.99
C LEU A 240 -0.69 3.24 -2.47
N VAL A 241 0.33 3.06 -1.62
CA VAL A 241 1.48 2.20 -1.93
C VAL A 241 1.05 0.74 -2.11
N ASP A 242 0.18 0.21 -1.24
CA ASP A 242 -0.38 -1.14 -1.34
C ASP A 242 -1.22 -1.34 -2.62
N ALA A 243 -2.10 -0.38 -2.93
CA ALA A 243 -2.92 -0.41 -4.14
C ALA A 243 -2.07 -0.37 -5.42
N ARG A 244 -1.05 0.50 -5.45
CA ARG A 244 -0.12 0.59 -6.59
C ARG A 244 0.65 -0.70 -6.82
N ARG A 245 1.19 -1.30 -5.76
CA ARG A 245 1.90 -2.58 -5.87
C ARG A 245 1.00 -3.73 -6.30
N SER A 246 -0.27 -3.71 -5.87
CA SER A 246 -1.26 -4.70 -6.28
C SER A 246 -1.58 -4.57 -7.79
N LEU A 247 -1.71 -3.34 -8.30
CA LEU A 247 -1.87 -3.09 -9.73
C LEU A 247 -0.62 -3.45 -10.55
N GLU A 248 0.58 -3.15 -10.06
CA GLU A 248 1.84 -3.52 -10.72
C GLU A 248 1.98 -5.05 -10.84
N PHE A 249 1.48 -5.81 -9.85
CA PHE A 249 1.40 -7.27 -9.88
C PHE A 249 0.36 -7.80 -10.89
N GLU A 250 -0.85 -7.23 -10.92
CA GLU A 250 -1.91 -7.64 -11.85
C GLU A 250 -1.57 -7.35 -13.32
N PHE A 251 -0.88 -6.25 -13.60
CA PHE A 251 -0.49 -5.85 -14.96
C PHE A 251 0.92 -6.32 -15.37
N GLY A 252 1.55 -7.23 -14.61
CA GLY A 252 2.84 -7.82 -14.97
C GLY A 252 4.00 -6.82 -15.05
N SER A 253 3.89 -5.66 -14.40
CA SER A 253 4.98 -4.69 -14.29
C SER A 253 5.88 -5.12 -13.15
N SER A 254 6.90 -5.93 -13.43
CA SER A 254 7.94 -6.30 -12.48
C SER A 254 8.85 -5.12 -12.14
N ARG A 255 8.31 -4.14 -11.41
CA ARG A 255 9.07 -3.09 -10.71
C ARG A 255 9.27 -3.43 -9.23
N CYS A 256 9.13 -4.72 -8.90
CA CYS A 256 9.52 -5.26 -7.61
C CYS A 256 11.06 -5.35 -7.54
N ASP A 257 11.73 -4.22 -7.29
CA ASP A 257 13.11 -4.23 -6.81
C ASP A 257 13.13 -4.74 -5.35
N CYS A 258 12.88 -6.03 -5.19
CA CYS A 258 13.55 -6.81 -4.16
C CYS A 258 14.97 -7.05 -4.65
N PRO A 259 16.01 -6.94 -3.82
CA PRO A 259 17.27 -7.60 -4.15
C PRO A 259 16.93 -9.08 -4.34
N LEU A 260 16.98 -9.57 -5.58
CA LEU A 260 16.94 -11.01 -5.84
C LEU A 260 18.15 -11.61 -5.11
N PRO A 261 18.00 -12.80 -4.48
CA PRO A 261 19.16 -13.54 -3.98
C PRO A 261 20.17 -13.70 -5.12
N GLU A 262 21.46 -13.50 -4.82
CA GLU A 262 22.54 -13.58 -5.82
C GLU A 262 22.44 -14.88 -6.62
N GLY A 263 22.10 -14.78 -7.91
CA GLY A 263 22.04 -15.94 -8.82
C GLY A 263 20.76 -16.08 -9.67
N GLU A 264 19.67 -15.35 -9.38
CA GLU A 264 18.46 -15.37 -10.22
C GLU A 264 18.41 -14.21 -11.22
N CYS A 265 18.26 -14.53 -12.51
CA CYS A 265 18.08 -13.54 -13.59
C CYS A 265 16.60 -13.48 -13.98
N THR A 266 15.96 -12.32 -13.81
CA THR A 266 14.61 -12.07 -14.31
C THR A 266 14.68 -11.29 -15.63
N VAL A 267 14.15 -11.87 -16.70
CA VAL A 267 14.04 -11.20 -18.01
C VAL A 267 12.63 -10.66 -18.19
N GLN A 268 12.48 -9.34 -18.25
CA GLN A 268 11.19 -8.69 -18.54
C GLN A 268 11.08 -8.35 -20.03
N VAL A 269 10.02 -8.81 -20.67
CA VAL A 269 9.68 -8.44 -22.06
C VAL A 269 8.38 -7.65 -22.09
N LYS A 270 8.30 -6.66 -22.98
CA LYS A 270 7.09 -5.86 -23.21
C LYS A 270 6.54 -6.16 -24.59
N LEU A 271 5.24 -6.43 -24.65
CA LEU A 271 4.48 -6.62 -25.89
C LEU A 271 3.38 -5.56 -25.97
N GLU A 272 3.22 -4.96 -27.14
CA GLU A 272 2.12 -4.08 -27.49
C GLU A 272 1.08 -4.87 -28.30
N LEU A 273 -0.14 -4.89 -27.79
CA LEU A 273 -1.31 -5.40 -28.51
C LEU A 273 -2.14 -4.20 -28.93
N GLY A 274 -2.55 -4.18 -30.20
CA GLY A 274 -3.35 -3.08 -30.73
C GLY A 274 -4.21 -3.50 -31.90
N HIS A 275 -5.16 -2.64 -32.24
CA HIS A 275 -5.99 -2.80 -33.42
C HIS A 275 -6.30 -1.45 -34.06
N ARG A 276 -6.73 -1.47 -35.32
CA ARG A 276 -7.31 -0.33 -36.03
C ARG A 276 -8.54 -0.83 -36.78
N ALA A 277 -9.63 -0.07 -36.75
CA ALA A 277 -10.82 -0.32 -37.55
C ALA A 277 -11.19 0.96 -38.30
N GLN A 278 -11.59 0.82 -39.57
CA GLN A 278 -11.99 1.92 -40.42
C GLN A 278 -13.31 1.60 -41.11
N LEU A 279 -14.28 2.50 -40.97
CA LEU A 279 -15.56 2.40 -41.68
C LEU A 279 -15.31 2.56 -43.18
N ARG A 280 -15.85 1.63 -43.97
CA ARG A 280 -15.76 1.65 -45.43
C ARG A 280 -16.75 2.67 -46.00
N LYS A 281 -16.36 3.35 -47.09
CA LYS A 281 -17.26 4.26 -47.83
C LYS A 281 -18.46 3.54 -48.45
N LYS A 282 -18.28 2.27 -48.82
CA LYS A 282 -19.33 1.37 -49.31
C LYS A 282 -19.09 -0.03 -48.71
N PRO A 283 -20.15 -0.71 -48.23
CA PRO A 283 -20.03 -2.08 -47.78
C PRO A 283 -19.48 -3.00 -48.86
N THR A 284 -18.87 -4.12 -48.47
CA THR A 284 -18.49 -5.18 -49.43
C THR A 284 -19.74 -5.84 -50.02
N THR A 285 -19.57 -6.65 -51.05
CA THR A 285 -20.65 -7.47 -51.63
C THR A 285 -21.30 -8.42 -50.62
N GLU A 286 -20.56 -8.77 -49.57
CA GLU A 286 -20.98 -9.64 -48.47
C GLU A 286 -21.60 -8.85 -47.29
N GLY A 287 -21.68 -7.52 -47.40
CA GLY A 287 -22.27 -6.65 -46.38
C GLY A 287 -21.30 -6.19 -45.28
N PHE A 288 -19.99 -6.40 -45.42
CA PHE A 288 -19.02 -5.94 -44.42
C PHE A 288 -18.86 -4.42 -44.45
N THR A 289 -18.95 -3.80 -43.28
CA THR A 289 -18.98 -2.35 -43.12
C THR A 289 -17.61 -1.77 -42.74
N HIS A 290 -16.73 -2.57 -42.15
CA HIS A 290 -15.44 -2.12 -41.63
C HIS A 290 -14.27 -2.95 -42.18
N ASP A 291 -13.16 -2.27 -42.44
CA ASP A 291 -11.84 -2.90 -42.56
C ASP A 291 -11.13 -2.78 -41.22
N TRP A 292 -10.58 -3.88 -40.73
CA TRP A 292 -9.90 -3.91 -39.45
C TRP A 292 -8.58 -4.67 -39.50
N MET A 293 -7.68 -4.30 -38.60
CA MET A 293 -6.36 -4.88 -38.45
C MET A 293 -6.06 -5.03 -36.97
N VAL A 294 -5.57 -6.20 -36.57
CA VAL A 294 -5.09 -6.48 -35.21
C VAL A 294 -3.63 -6.88 -35.27
N PHE A 295 -2.82 -6.47 -34.30
CA PHE A 295 -1.39 -6.76 -34.28
C PHE A 295 -0.83 -7.01 -32.88
N VAL A 296 0.26 -7.76 -32.84
CA VAL A 296 1.16 -7.92 -31.70
C VAL A 296 2.56 -7.46 -32.12
N ARG A 297 3.17 -6.55 -31.38
CA ARG A 297 4.51 -6.03 -31.68
C ARG A 297 5.30 -5.68 -30.42
N GLY A 298 6.59 -5.34 -30.57
CA GLY A 298 7.38 -4.73 -29.50
C GLY A 298 7.22 -3.20 -29.46
N PRO A 299 7.49 -2.56 -28.31
CA PRO A 299 7.53 -1.10 -28.22
C PRO A 299 8.67 -0.52 -29.07
N GLU A 300 8.48 0.69 -29.62
CA GLU A 300 9.55 1.51 -30.24
C GLU A 300 10.54 0.73 -31.13
N GLN A 301 10.04 -0.01 -32.13
CA GLN A 301 10.83 -0.84 -33.07
C GLN A 301 11.58 -2.05 -32.47
N CYS A 302 11.29 -2.45 -31.24
CA CYS A 302 11.87 -3.67 -30.66
C CYS A 302 11.44 -4.94 -31.43
N GLU A 303 12.41 -5.74 -31.86
CA GLU A 303 12.18 -6.98 -32.57
C GLU A 303 11.85 -8.15 -31.63
N ILE A 304 10.57 -8.46 -31.49
CA ILE A 304 10.09 -9.55 -30.61
C ILE A 304 10.31 -10.96 -31.20
N GLN A 305 10.69 -11.06 -32.47
CA GLN A 305 10.95 -12.34 -33.16
C GLN A 305 12.04 -13.19 -32.51
N HIS A 306 12.93 -12.58 -31.72
CA HIS A 306 14.02 -13.26 -31.03
C HIS A 306 13.52 -14.26 -29.99
N PHE A 307 12.42 -13.93 -29.31
CA PHE A 307 11.86 -14.74 -28.24
C PHE A 307 10.44 -15.24 -28.54
N VAL A 308 9.76 -14.74 -29.57
CA VAL A 308 8.45 -15.23 -30.02
C VAL A 308 8.62 -16.25 -31.14
N GLU A 309 8.06 -17.45 -30.95
CA GLU A 309 8.01 -18.52 -31.96
C GLU A 309 6.87 -18.29 -32.96
N LYS A 310 5.67 -18.00 -32.45
CA LYS A 310 4.48 -17.74 -33.26
C LYS A 310 3.41 -17.01 -32.44
N VAL A 311 2.52 -16.32 -33.14
CA VAL A 311 1.31 -15.71 -32.58
C VAL A 311 0.09 -16.35 -33.24
N VAL A 312 -0.89 -16.74 -32.44
CA VAL A 312 -2.15 -17.32 -32.91
C VAL A 312 -3.30 -16.38 -32.59
N PHE A 313 -4.02 -15.94 -33.61
CA PHE A 313 -5.25 -15.14 -33.47
C PHE A 313 -6.45 -16.06 -33.69
N ARG A 314 -7.37 -16.09 -32.72
CA ARG A 314 -8.62 -16.86 -32.83
C ARG A 314 -9.79 -15.92 -33.14
N LEU A 315 -10.11 -15.82 -34.42
CA LEU A 315 -11.26 -15.06 -34.90
C LEU A 315 -12.56 -15.76 -34.51
N HIS A 316 -13.67 -15.02 -34.59
CA HIS A 316 -15.00 -15.59 -34.42
C HIS A 316 -15.28 -16.69 -35.46
N ASP A 317 -16.09 -17.69 -35.10
CA ASP A 317 -16.35 -18.88 -35.94
C ASP A 317 -17.05 -18.57 -37.26
N SER A 318 -17.60 -17.36 -37.42
CA SER A 318 -18.16 -16.86 -38.68
C SER A 318 -17.09 -16.59 -39.76
N PHE A 319 -15.81 -16.44 -39.38
CA PHE A 319 -14.73 -16.19 -40.32
C PHE A 319 -14.20 -17.49 -40.93
N PRO A 320 -13.88 -17.52 -42.24
CA PRO A 320 -13.21 -18.66 -42.83
C PRO A 320 -11.82 -18.84 -42.20
N LYS A 321 -11.51 -20.07 -41.77
CA LYS A 321 -10.28 -20.44 -41.07
C LYS A 321 -10.05 -19.52 -39.85
N PRO A 322 -10.88 -19.62 -38.81
CA PRO A 322 -10.88 -18.67 -37.69
C PRO A 322 -9.57 -18.68 -36.89
N LYS A 323 -8.82 -19.79 -36.93
CA LYS A 323 -7.48 -19.89 -36.33
C LYS A 323 -6.41 -19.39 -37.31
N ARG A 324 -5.90 -18.17 -37.11
CA ARG A 324 -4.81 -17.58 -37.91
C ARG A 324 -3.49 -17.70 -37.15
N VAL A 325 -2.45 -18.19 -37.81
CA VAL A 325 -1.13 -18.44 -37.19
C VAL A 325 -0.06 -17.65 -37.93
N CYS A 326 0.60 -16.73 -37.22
CA CYS A 326 1.71 -15.93 -37.73
C CYS A 326 3.02 -16.41 -37.09
N LYS A 327 3.93 -16.97 -37.89
CA LYS A 327 5.24 -17.45 -37.41
C LYS A 327 6.35 -16.39 -37.50
N GLU A 328 6.18 -15.42 -38.39
CA GLU A 328 7.16 -14.36 -38.65
C GLU A 328 6.49 -12.98 -38.59
N PRO A 329 7.23 -11.91 -38.22
CA PRO A 329 6.70 -10.57 -38.22
C PRO A 329 6.38 -10.07 -39.65
N PRO A 330 5.40 -9.17 -39.82
CA PRO A 330 4.56 -8.57 -38.79
C PRO A 330 3.48 -9.55 -38.29
N TYR A 331 3.38 -9.72 -36.97
CA TYR A 331 2.34 -10.54 -36.35
C TYR A 331 1.01 -9.77 -36.35
N LYS A 332 0.32 -9.79 -37.49
CA LYS A 332 -0.94 -9.08 -37.69
C LYS A 332 -1.94 -9.90 -38.50
N VAL A 333 -3.23 -9.59 -38.33
CA VAL A 333 -4.33 -10.07 -39.17
C VAL A 333 -5.11 -8.88 -39.68
N GLU A 334 -5.38 -8.85 -40.98
CA GLU A 334 -6.20 -7.84 -41.67
C GLU A 334 -7.41 -8.53 -42.27
N GLU A 335 -8.60 -8.00 -42.00
CA GLU A 335 -9.88 -8.60 -42.41
C GLU A 335 -10.97 -7.53 -42.55
N SER A 336 -12.10 -7.93 -43.13
CA SER A 336 -13.30 -7.10 -43.21
C SER A 336 -14.42 -7.73 -42.38
N GLY A 337 -15.21 -6.90 -41.69
CA GLY A 337 -16.26 -7.37 -40.79
C GLY A 337 -17.40 -6.39 -40.63
N TYR A 338 -18.44 -6.83 -39.93
CA TYR A 338 -19.65 -6.05 -39.66
C TYR A 338 -19.90 -5.79 -38.17
N ALA A 339 -19.23 -6.52 -37.27
CA ALA A 339 -19.41 -6.43 -35.82
C ALA A 339 -18.10 -6.71 -35.07
N GLY A 340 -18.01 -6.21 -33.83
CA GLY A 340 -16.93 -6.54 -32.89
C GLY A 340 -17.13 -7.90 -32.22
N PHE A 341 -16.04 -8.50 -31.76
CA PHE A 341 -16.05 -9.78 -31.04
C PHE A 341 -14.81 -9.90 -30.15
N ILE A 342 -14.84 -10.82 -29.17
CA ILE A 342 -13.67 -11.13 -28.34
C ILE A 342 -12.75 -12.06 -29.13
N MET A 343 -11.50 -11.65 -29.32
CA MET A 343 -10.48 -12.41 -30.05
C MET A 343 -9.37 -12.88 -29.09
N PRO A 344 -9.34 -14.18 -28.71
CA PRO A 344 -8.20 -14.74 -28.00
C PRO A 344 -6.92 -14.68 -28.85
N ILE A 345 -5.83 -14.20 -28.24
CA ILE A 345 -4.50 -14.14 -28.86
C ILE A 345 -3.52 -14.95 -28.00
N GLU A 346 -2.88 -15.93 -28.61
CA GLU A 346 -1.88 -16.79 -27.97
C GLU A 346 -0.49 -16.45 -28.50
N VAL A 347 0.44 -16.09 -27.60
CA VAL A 347 1.85 -15.83 -27.95
C VAL A 347 2.70 -17.00 -27.47
N TYR A 348 3.35 -17.67 -28.40
CA TYR A 348 4.26 -18.79 -28.13
C TYR A 348 5.70 -18.29 -28.11
N PHE A 349 6.47 -18.71 -27.10
CA PHE A 349 7.87 -18.30 -26.93
C PHE A 349 8.84 -19.38 -27.42
N LYS A 350 10.00 -18.95 -27.94
CA LYS A 350 11.13 -19.82 -28.30
C LYS A 350 11.85 -20.30 -27.04
N ASN A 351 11.17 -21.09 -26.20
CA ASN A 351 11.78 -21.66 -24.99
C ASN A 351 11.93 -23.18 -25.15
N LYS A 352 13.18 -23.67 -25.04
CA LYS A 352 13.53 -25.10 -25.16
C LYS A 352 13.69 -25.81 -23.81
N GLY A 353 13.38 -25.17 -22.68
CA GLY A 353 13.87 -25.62 -21.37
C GLY A 353 12.88 -25.83 -20.22
N LEU A 354 11.57 -26.04 -20.44
CA LEU A 354 10.60 -26.20 -19.35
C LEU A 354 9.73 -27.45 -19.49
N SER A 355 10.31 -28.63 -19.20
CA SER A 355 9.56 -29.86 -18.94
C SER A 355 9.29 -30.12 -17.45
N ASP A 356 9.97 -29.44 -16.51
CA ASP A 356 9.87 -29.78 -15.08
C ASP A 356 9.82 -28.54 -14.17
N ILE A 357 8.60 -28.05 -13.90
CA ILE A 357 8.29 -27.23 -12.71
C ILE A 357 7.12 -27.90 -11.98
N PRO A 358 7.20 -28.12 -10.65
CA PRO A 358 6.11 -28.68 -9.87
C PRO A 358 4.89 -27.76 -9.86
N ALA A 359 3.72 -28.35 -10.05
CA ALA A 359 2.45 -27.66 -10.18
C ALA A 359 2.01 -26.99 -8.86
N SER A 360 2.01 -25.67 -8.84
CA SER A 360 1.00 -24.92 -8.10
C SER A 360 0.62 -23.67 -8.88
N THR A 361 -0.64 -23.62 -9.31
CA THR A 361 -1.32 -22.50 -10.01
C THR A 361 -1.24 -22.53 -11.54
N THR A 362 -2.30 -23.11 -12.11
CA THR A 362 -2.95 -22.76 -13.38
C THR A 362 -2.17 -22.97 -14.69
N GLN A 363 -2.49 -24.11 -15.31
CA GLN A 363 -2.46 -24.39 -16.75
C GLN A 363 -1.08 -24.40 -17.44
N ARG A 364 -0.48 -25.60 -17.49
CA ARG A 364 0.53 -25.98 -18.47
C ARG A 364 -0.01 -25.71 -19.88
N ASP A 365 0.60 -24.74 -20.55
CA ASP A 365 0.98 -24.80 -21.95
C ASP A 365 2.00 -23.67 -22.15
N SER A 366 3.01 -23.88 -23.00
CA SER A 366 4.10 -22.93 -23.31
C SER A 366 3.62 -21.67 -24.08
N ALA A 367 2.37 -21.28 -23.88
CA ALA A 367 1.67 -20.16 -24.48
C ALA A 367 1.12 -19.27 -23.37
N LEU A 368 1.44 -17.97 -23.40
CA LEU A 368 0.68 -17.00 -22.63
C LEU A 368 -0.67 -16.82 -23.34
N GLY A 369 -1.73 -17.38 -22.74
CA GLY A 369 -3.10 -17.08 -23.12
C GLY A 369 -3.48 -15.70 -22.61
N LEU A 370 -3.45 -14.69 -23.47
CA LEU A 370 -3.96 -13.36 -23.13
C LEU A 370 -5.48 -13.35 -23.38
N SER A 371 -6.27 -13.76 -22.39
CA SER A 371 -7.71 -13.50 -22.36
C SER A 371 -7.94 -12.10 -21.81
N GLY A 372 -7.82 -11.06 -22.64
CA GLY A 372 -7.88 -9.69 -22.11
C GLY A 372 -8.02 -8.55 -23.10
N ALA A 373 -8.12 -8.80 -24.41
CA ALA A 373 -8.61 -7.76 -25.32
C ALA A 373 -10.14 -7.80 -25.31
N GLN A 374 -10.75 -7.11 -24.35
CA GLN A 374 -12.17 -6.75 -24.45
C GLN A 374 -12.25 -5.62 -25.47
N PHE A 375 -12.53 -5.99 -26.72
CA PHE A 375 -12.76 -5.03 -27.79
C PHE A 375 -14.05 -4.28 -27.43
N PRO A 376 -14.05 -2.93 -27.39
CA PRO A 376 -15.20 -2.18 -26.92
C PRO A 376 -16.47 -2.58 -27.68
N GLU A 377 -17.55 -2.78 -26.94
CA GLU A 377 -18.93 -2.85 -27.44
C GLU A 377 -19.28 -1.50 -28.09
N ALA A 378 -18.80 -1.27 -29.31
CA ALA A 378 -19.13 -0.06 -30.05
C ALA A 378 -18.87 -0.23 -31.54
N TRP A 379 -19.57 -1.15 -32.19
CA TRP A 379 -19.78 -1.09 -33.65
C TRP A 379 -21.21 -1.52 -33.99
N VAL A 380 -22.18 -0.93 -33.28
CA VAL A 380 -23.56 -0.84 -33.74
C VAL A 380 -23.86 0.65 -33.84
N THR A 381 -23.86 1.18 -35.05
CA THR A 381 -24.71 2.32 -35.40
C THR A 381 -25.90 1.78 -36.15
#